data_AF-A0A7C6LYC1-F1
#
_entry.id   AF-A0A7C6LYC1-F1
#
_cell.length_a   1.000
_cell.length_b   1.000
_cell.length_c   1.000
_cell.angle_alpha   90.00
_cell.angle_beta   90.00
_cell.angle_gamma   90.00
#
_symmetry.space_group_name_H-M   'P 1'
#
loop_
_entity.id
_entity.type
_entity.pdbx_description
1 polymer ?
#
loop_
_entity_poly.entity_id
_entity_poly.type
_entity_poly.pdbx_seq_one_letter_code
_entity_poly.pdbx_strand_id
1 'polypeptide(L)'
;MMRRFLENWNYKKHAAAVSAFYVGLVIIGNAFFGKKVAKDEKSLNPINIGKQMTKKQWILNGILFGCYSIDMTATYCALKHLKKQYK
;
A
#
# COMPACT_ATOMS: atom_id res chain seq x y z
N MET A 1 17.03 23.30 -6.72
CA MET A 1 15.85 22.48 -7.10
C MET A 1 15.56 21.36 -6.09
N MET A 2 16.55 20.53 -5.73
CA MET A 2 16.37 19.39 -4.82
C MET A 2 16.07 19.75 -3.36
N ARG A 3 16.65 20.83 -2.82
CA ARG A 3 16.33 21.33 -1.46
C ARG A 3 14.87 21.76 -1.28
N ARG A 4 14.33 22.58 -2.20
CA ARG A 4 12.90 22.99 -2.18
C ARG A 4 11.95 21.80 -2.31
N PHE A 5 12.34 20.78 -3.10
CA PHE A 5 11.56 19.54 -3.20
C PHE A 5 11.57 18.78 -1.87
N LEU A 6 12.72 18.62 -1.21
CA LEU A 6 12.82 18.00 0.13
C LEU A 6 12.10 18.79 1.23
N GLU A 7 12.03 20.12 1.12
CA GLU A 7 11.25 20.98 2.03
C GLU A 7 9.75 20.80 1.84
N ASN A 8 9.26 20.78 0.58
CA ASN A 8 7.83 20.66 0.30
C ASN A 8 7.33 19.21 0.31
N TRP A 9 8.17 18.24 -0.05
CA TRP A 9 7.85 16.82 -0.18
C TRP A 9 8.44 16.03 0.99
N ASN A 10 7.67 15.94 2.07
CA ASN A 10 8.04 15.22 3.28
C ASN A 10 7.60 13.76 3.24
N TYR A 11 8.25 12.90 4.04
CA TYR A 11 7.95 11.47 4.15
C TYR A 11 6.47 11.19 4.38
N LYS A 12 5.78 12.02 5.19
CA LYS A 12 4.33 11.89 5.43
C LYS A 12 3.49 12.01 4.15
N LYS A 13 3.83 12.95 3.26
CA LYS A 13 3.11 13.15 1.99
C LYS A 13 3.36 11.98 1.04
N HIS A 14 4.61 11.52 0.99
CA HIS A 14 4.98 10.36 0.20
C HIS A 14 4.28 9.09 0.70
N ALA A 15 4.32 8.83 2.01
CA ALA A 15 3.64 7.70 2.63
C ALA A 15 2.14 7.70 2.30
N ALA A 16 1.46 8.85 2.45
CA ALA A 16 0.04 8.96 2.11
C ALA A 16 -0.24 8.66 0.63
N ALA A 17 0.58 9.19 -0.29
CA ALA A 17 0.42 8.95 -1.73
C ALA A 17 0.65 7.48 -2.10
N VAL A 18 1.71 6.86 -1.58
CA VAL A 18 2.04 5.46 -1.82
C VAL A 18 0.99 4.55 -1.21
N SER A 19 0.57 4.78 0.03
CA SER A 19 -0.51 4.01 0.66
C SER A 19 -1.81 4.11 -0.15
N ALA A 20 -2.20 5.30 -0.61
CA ALA A 20 -3.41 5.47 -1.42
C ALA A 20 -3.31 4.71 -2.76
N PHE A 21 -2.14 4.74 -3.41
CA PHE A 21 -1.89 4.02 -4.65
C PHE A 21 -2.02 2.50 -4.47
N TYR A 22 -1.32 1.92 -3.49
CA TYR A 22 -1.37 0.48 -3.25
C TYR A 22 -2.73 0.02 -2.73
N VAL A 23 -3.42 0.81 -1.92
CA VAL A 23 -4.82 0.53 -1.51
C VAL A 23 -5.75 0.51 -2.74
N GLY A 24 -5.59 1.47 -3.66
CA GLY A 24 -6.34 1.48 -4.92
C GLY A 24 -6.13 0.21 -5.74
N LEU A 25 -4.87 -0.23 -5.90
CA LEU A 25 -4.55 -1.48 -6.60
C LEU A 25 -5.14 -2.70 -5.92
N VAL A 26 -5.13 -2.76 -4.58
CA VAL A 26 -5.77 -3.85 -3.82
C VAL A 26 -7.28 -3.86 -4.05
N ILE A 27 -7.95 -2.70 -4.03
CA ILE A 27 -9.40 -2.62 -4.27
C ILE A 27 -9.74 -3.08 -5.68
N ILE A 28 -9.04 -2.58 -6.70
CA ILE A 28 -9.24 -2.95 -8.10
C ILE A 28 -8.98 -4.45 -8.28
N GLY A 29 -7.83 -4.93 -7.82
CA GLY A 29 -7.46 -6.34 -7.88
C GLY A 29 -8.48 -7.26 -7.21
N ASN A 30 -8.94 -6.87 -6.03
CA ASN A 30 -9.99 -7.61 -5.32
C ASN A 30 -11.33 -7.57 -6.04
N ALA A 31 -11.67 -6.50 -6.75
CA ALA A 31 -12.88 -6.43 -7.57
C ALA A 31 -12.80 -7.34 -8.81
N PHE A 32 -11.63 -7.43 -9.45
CA PHE A 32 -11.39 -8.29 -10.61
C PHE A 32 -11.30 -9.78 -10.27
N PHE A 33 -10.63 -10.13 -9.17
CA PHE A 33 -10.41 -11.52 -8.75
C PHE A 33 -11.39 -12.00 -7.69
N GLY A 34 -12.28 -11.14 -7.20
CA GLY A 34 -13.23 -11.43 -6.15
C GLY A 34 -14.38 -12.33 -6.62
N LYS A 35 -14.78 -13.27 -5.76
CA LYS A 35 -16.10 -13.90 -5.87
C LYS A 35 -17.17 -12.92 -5.40
N LYS A 36 -18.39 -13.01 -5.96
CA LYS A 36 -19.57 -12.36 -5.37
C LYS A 36 -19.79 -12.93 -3.96
N VAL A 37 -19.38 -12.19 -2.94
CA VAL A 37 -19.63 -12.57 -1.53
C VAL A 37 -21.09 -12.26 -1.21
N ALA A 38 -21.81 -13.23 -0.64
CA ALA A 38 -23.18 -13.02 -0.17
C ALA A 38 -23.16 -11.95 0.94
N LYS A 39 -23.99 -10.91 0.77
CA LYS A 39 -24.08 -9.73 1.63
C LYS A 39 -24.80 -10.08 2.94
N ASP A 40 -24.22 -10.92 3.77
CA ASP A 40 -24.64 -11.03 5.16
C ASP A 40 -23.74 -10.10 5.98
N GLU A 41 -24.31 -9.04 6.54
CA GLU A 41 -23.59 -8.02 7.34
C GLU A 41 -22.78 -8.64 8.49
N LYS A 42 -23.22 -9.79 9.02
CA LYS A 42 -22.51 -10.59 10.04
C LYS A 42 -21.20 -11.22 9.53
N SER A 43 -20.99 -11.33 8.21
CA SER A 43 -19.80 -11.93 7.58
C SER A 43 -18.64 -10.95 7.37
N LEU A 44 -18.82 -9.65 7.64
CA LEU A 44 -17.82 -8.60 7.39
C LEU A 44 -16.69 -8.52 8.45
N ASN A 45 -16.50 -9.54 9.28
CA ASN A 45 -15.37 -9.57 10.21
C ASN A 45 -14.05 -9.77 9.41
N PRO A 46 -12.99 -8.99 9.66
CA PRO A 46 -11.70 -9.12 8.99
C PRO A 46 -11.12 -10.55 8.99
N ILE A 47 -11.35 -11.33 10.04
CA ILE A 47 -10.93 -12.74 10.12
C ILE A 47 -11.68 -13.59 9.09
N ASN A 48 -12.98 -13.35 8.93
CA ASN A 48 -13.83 -14.09 7.99
C ASN A 48 -13.56 -13.68 6.54
N ILE A 49 -13.31 -12.39 6.31
CA ILE A 49 -12.90 -11.87 5.00
C ILE A 49 -11.58 -12.51 4.55
N GLY A 50 -10.60 -12.61 5.46
CA GLY A 50 -9.33 -13.29 5.18
C GLY A 50 -9.51 -14.77 4.83
N LYS A 51 -10.41 -15.49 5.52
CA LYS A 51 -10.72 -16.90 5.21
C LYS A 51 -11.45 -17.11 3.88
N GLN A 52 -12.28 -16.15 3.47
CA GLN A 52 -13.05 -16.23 2.22
C GLN A 52 -12.27 -15.77 0.99
N MET A 53 -11.07 -15.22 1.19
CA MET A 53 -10.22 -14.67 0.16
C MET A 53 -9.72 -15.77 -0.78
N THR A 54 -9.87 -15.57 -2.09
CA THR A 54 -9.41 -16.56 -3.07
C THR A 54 -7.88 -16.62 -3.11
N LYS A 55 -7.30 -17.77 -3.51
CA LYS A 55 -5.84 -17.90 -3.67
C LYS A 55 -5.23 -16.80 -4.57
N LYS A 56 -5.96 -16.38 -5.60
CA LYS A 56 -5.53 -15.31 -6.52
C LYS A 56 -5.46 -13.95 -5.82
N GLN A 57 -6.48 -13.59 -5.04
CA GLN A 57 -6.46 -12.37 -4.22
C GLN A 57 -5.35 -12.42 -3.17
N TRP A 58 -5.12 -13.58 -2.56
CA TRP A 58 -4.08 -13.74 -1.54
C TRP A 58 -2.68 -13.52 -2.11
N ILE A 59 -2.39 -14.10 -3.28
CA ILE A 59 -1.13 -13.89 -4.01
C ILE A 59 -0.98 -12.43 -4.42
N LEU A 60 -2.02 -11.83 -5.02
CA LEU A 60 -1.97 -10.44 -5.46
C LEU A 60 -1.70 -9.49 -4.28
N ASN A 61 -2.44 -9.64 -3.18
CA ASN A 61 -2.26 -8.81 -2.00
C ASN A 61 -0.90 -9.03 -1.34
N GLY A 62 -0.39 -10.27 -1.35
CA GLY A 62 0.97 -10.58 -0.90
C GLY A 62 2.04 -9.84 -1.72
N ILE A 63 1.94 -9.88 -3.06
CA ILE A 63 2.86 -9.17 -3.95
C ILE A 63 2.77 -7.66 -3.72
N LEU A 64 1.55 -7.10 -3.70
CA LEU A 64 1.34 -5.67 -3.49
C LEU A 64 1.86 -5.21 -2.13
N PHE A 65 1.66 -6.01 -1.08
CA PHE A 65 2.19 -5.71 0.25
C PHE A 65 3.72 -5.74 0.29
N GLY A 66 4.34 -6.70 -0.40
CA GLY A 66 5.79 -6.78 -0.57
C GLY A 66 6.35 -5.55 -1.28
N CYS A 67 5.76 -5.19 -2.43
CA CYS A 67 6.12 -3.98 -3.18
C CYS A 67 5.96 -2.72 -2.32
N TYR A 68 4.82 -2.54 -1.65
CA TYR A 68 4.58 -1.42 -0.74
C TYR A 68 5.65 -1.30 0.34
N SER A 69 6.02 -2.43 0.96
CA SER A 69 7.01 -2.47 2.04
C SER A 69 8.40 -2.07 1.55
N ILE A 70 8.80 -2.55 0.36
CA ILE A 70 10.07 -2.18 -0.28
C ILE A 70 10.07 -0.69 -0.63
N ASP A 71 9.00 -0.19 -1.23
CA ASP A 71 8.88 1.21 -1.70
C ASP A 71 8.96 2.20 -0.53
N MET A 72 8.24 1.89 0.56
CA MET A 72 8.28 2.67 1.79
C MET A 72 9.65 2.64 2.47
N THR A 73 10.32 1.48 2.49
CA THR A 73 11.66 1.33 3.10
C THR A 73 12.72 2.05 2.27
N ALA A 74 12.71 1.86 0.95
CA ALA A 74 13.63 2.52 0.03
C ALA A 74 13.49 4.04 0.12
N THR A 75 12.25 4.55 0.12
CA THR A 75 12.01 5.99 0.21
C THR A 75 12.39 6.56 1.58
N TYR A 76 12.17 5.81 2.67
CA TYR A 76 12.66 6.22 3.99
C TYR A 76 14.19 6.34 4.01
N CYS A 77 14.90 5.33 3.50
CA CYS A 77 16.36 5.33 3.41
C CYS A 77 16.88 6.45 2.51
N ALA A 78 16.28 6.66 1.34
CA ALA A 78 16.66 7.71 0.40
C ALA A 78 16.43 9.11 1.01
N LEU A 79 15.26 9.37 1.60
CA LEU A 79 14.98 10.65 2.26
C LEU A 79 15.89 10.91 3.44
N LYS A 80 16.23 9.88 4.23
CA LYS A 80 17.17 9.99 5.35
C LYS A 80 18.58 10.32 4.84
N HIS A 81 19.04 9.63 3.80
CA HIS A 81 20.35 9.89 3.19
C HIS A 81 20.43 11.28 2.58
N LEU A 82 19.42 11.69 1.82
CA LEU A 82 19.34 13.02 1.22
C LEU A 82 19.29 14.12 2.30
N LYS A 83 18.48 13.96 3.35
CA LYS A 83 18.49 14.90 4.47
C LYS A 83 19.84 14.99 5.16
N LYS A 84 20.61 13.90 5.24
CA LYS A 84 21.97 13.92 5.82
C LYS A 84 22.98 14.63 4.91
N GLN A 85 22.86 14.49 3.59
CA GLN A 85 23.75 15.11 2.59
C GLN A 85 23.49 16.61 2.40
N TYR A 86 22.23 17.05 2.56
CA TYR A 86 21.84 18.43 2.30
C TYR A 86 21.66 19.30 3.55
N LYS A 87 21.89 18.74 4.75
CA LYS A 87 22.01 19.46 6.01
C LYS A 87 23.42 20.03 6.15
#